data_AF-A0A950KZ70-F1
#
_entry.id   AF-A0A950KZ70-F1
#
_cell.length_a   1.000
_cell.length_b   1.000
_cell.length_c   1.000
_cell.angle_alpha   90.00
_cell.angle_beta   90.00
_cell.angle_gamma   90.00
#
_symmetry.space_group_name_H-M   'P 1'
#
loop_
_entity.id
_entity.type
_entity.pdbx_description
1 polymer ?
#
loop_
_entity_poly.entity_id
_entity_poly.type
_entity_poly.pdbx_seq_one_letter_code
_entity_poly.pdbx_strand_id
1 'polypeptide(L)' 'MSDEGLIRPGEIAFHLDLTAAQLKIVYTALKTLYDDLGHDEHDVKRVVSQVLAKLPDEHDMRAIDLRRELRGSS' A
#
# COMPACT_ATOMS: atom_id res chain seq x y z
N MET A 1 4.42 -12.40 31.02
CA MET A 1 5.14 -12.19 29.74
C MET A 1 4.68 -10.84 29.23
N SER A 2 5.59 -9.87 29.09
CA SER A 2 5.23 -8.50 28.75
C SER A 2 4.93 -8.40 27.25
N ASP A 3 3.77 -7.85 26.89
CA ASP A 3 3.35 -7.43 25.53
C ASP A 3 4.18 -6.23 25.01
N GLU A 4 5.44 -6.14 25.40
CA GLU A 4 6.34 -5.01 25.15
C GLU A 4 6.86 -5.08 23.70
N GLY A 5 6.01 -4.74 22.73
CA GLY A 5 6.37 -4.71 21.31
C GLY A 5 5.25 -5.01 20.32
N LEU A 6 4.04 -5.34 20.78
CA LEU A 6 2.89 -5.52 19.89
C LEU A 6 2.24 -4.17 19.58
N ILE A 7 2.15 -3.84 18.29
CA ILE A 7 1.31 -2.76 17.79
C ILE A 7 -0.13 -3.09 18.16
N ARG A 8 -0.79 -2.21 18.92
CA ARG A 8 -2.15 -2.48 19.37
C ARG A 8 -3.14 -2.39 18.20
N PRO A 9 -4.27 -3.13 18.24
CA PRO A 9 -5.30 -2.99 17.22
C PRO A 9 -5.75 -1.53 17.08
N GLY A 10 -5.69 -0.99 15.85
CA GLY A 10 -6.06 0.39 15.54
C GLY A 10 -4.97 1.44 15.79
N GLU A 11 -3.81 1.05 16.30
CA GLU A 11 -2.66 1.94 16.51
C GLU A 11 -1.85 2.10 15.23
N ILE A 12 -1.44 3.34 14.92
CA ILE A 12 -0.47 3.59 13.86
C ILE A 12 0.91 3.21 14.38
N ALA A 13 1.46 2.12 13.86
CA ALA A 13 2.76 1.61 14.25
C ALA A 13 3.93 2.54 13.87
N PHE A 14 3.86 3.15 12.69
CA PHE A 14 4.87 4.03 12.11
C PHE A 14 4.32 4.80 10.91
N HIS A 15 5.01 5.87 10.52
CA HIS A 15 4.77 6.58 9.25
C HIS A 15 5.73 6.06 8.18
N LEU A 16 5.25 5.93 6.94
CA LEU A 16 6.04 5.42 5.82
C LEU A 16 6.15 6.50 4.75
N ASP A 17 7.36 7.05 4.59
CA ASP A 17 7.67 7.95 3.49
C ASP A 17 8.00 7.12 2.25
N LEU A 18 7.23 7.29 1.19
CA LEU A 18 7.41 6.58 -0.08
C LEU A 18 7.86 7.55 -1.17
N THR A 19 8.88 7.17 -1.92
CA THR A 19 9.17 7.82 -3.20
C THR A 19 8.04 7.56 -4.19
N ALA A 20 7.93 8.37 -5.25
CA ALA A 20 6.91 8.16 -6.28
C ALA A 20 7.00 6.76 -6.91
N ALA A 21 8.22 6.25 -7.14
CA ALA A 21 8.44 4.90 -7.64
C ALA A 21 7.93 3.83 -6.66
N GLN A 22 8.25 3.96 -5.38
CA GLN A 22 7.80 3.01 -4.35
C GLN A 22 6.29 3.05 -4.20
N LEU A 23 5.70 4.24 -4.17
CA LEU A 23 4.25 4.43 -4.07
C LEU A 23 3.52 3.77 -5.25
N LYS A 24 4.00 3.95 -6.48
CA LYS A 24 3.43 3.29 -7.67
C LYS A 24 3.49 1.77 -7.56
N ILE A 25 4.61 1.23 -7.09
CA ILE A 25 4.78 -0.23 -6.90
C ILE A 25 3.82 -0.76 -5.83
N VAL A 26 3.77 -0.09 -4.67
CA VAL A 26 2.89 -0.47 -3.55
C VAL A 26 1.42 -0.44 -3.98
N TYR A 27 0.99 0.64 -4.63
CA TYR A 27 -0.37 0.74 -5.15
C TYR A 27 -0.69 -0.40 -6.11
N THR A 28 0.19 -0.65 -7.08
CA THR A 28 -0.03 -1.70 -8.10
C THR A 28 -0.12 -3.08 -7.46
N ALA A 29 0.80 -3.40 -6.53
CA ALA A 29 0.80 -4.68 -5.83
C ALA A 29 -0.47 -4.88 -4.99
N LEU A 30 -0.91 -3.85 -4.25
CA LEU A 30 -2.14 -3.93 -3.45
C LEU A 30 -3.38 -4.04 -4.33
N LYS A 31 -3.40 -3.36 -5.48
CA LYS A 31 -4.51 -3.44 -6.42
C LYS A 31 -4.62 -4.82 -7.06
N THR A 32 -3.50 -5.39 -7.50
CA THR A 32 -3.44 -6.78 -8.00
C THR A 32 -3.90 -7.76 -6.93
N LEU A 33 -3.39 -7.64 -5.70
CA LEU A 33 -3.85 -8.47 -4.58
C LEU A 33 -5.37 -8.33 -4.38
N TYR A 34 -5.90 -7.11 -4.31
CA TYR A 34 -7.33 -6.87 -4.11
C TYR A 34 -8.21 -7.54 -5.18
N ASP A 35 -7.76 -7.47 -6.43
CA ASP A 35 -8.48 -8.02 -7.58
C ASP A 35 -8.40 -9.56 -7.60
N ASP A 36 -7.31 -10.15 -7.10
CA ASP A 36 -7.12 -11.60 -6.99
C ASP A 36 -7.85 -12.23 -5.78
N LEU A 37 -8.19 -11.44 -4.74
CA LEU A 37 -8.87 -11.94 -3.54
C LEU A 37 -10.32 -12.39 -3.82
N GLY A 38 -10.61 -13.63 -3.42
CA GLY A 38 -11.89 -14.31 -3.62
C GLY A 38 -12.97 -13.94 -2.61
N HIS A 39 -14.14 -14.59 -2.72
CA HIS A 39 -15.31 -14.32 -1.86
C HIS A 39 -15.08 -14.73 -0.38
N ASP A 40 -14.32 -15.79 -0.13
CA ASP A 40 -14.04 -16.28 1.23
C ASP A 40 -13.01 -15.40 1.98
N GLU A 41 -12.34 -14.49 1.27
CA GLU A 41 -11.26 -13.64 1.81
C GLU A 41 -11.74 -12.21 2.13
N HIS A 42 -13.04 -12.06 2.41
CA HIS A 42 -13.70 -10.77 2.59
C HIS A 42 -13.00 -9.86 3.62
N ASP A 43 -12.49 -10.42 4.71
CA ASP A 43 -11.76 -9.64 5.73
C ASP A 43 -10.43 -9.09 5.23
N VAL A 44 -9.66 -9.89 4.51
CA VAL A 44 -8.40 -9.44 3.89
C VAL A 44 -8.70 -8.38 2.83
N LYS A 45 -9.72 -8.62 2.01
CA LYS A 45 -10.17 -7.71 0.96
C LYS A 45 -10.58 -6.35 1.54
N ARG A 46 -11.29 -6.36 2.67
CA ARG A 46 -11.64 -5.15 3.41
C ARG A 46 -10.40 -4.40 3.91
N VAL A 47 -9.42 -5.08 4.52
CA VAL A 47 -8.19 -4.42 4.98
C VAL A 47 -7.42 -3.82 3.80
N VAL A 48 -7.26 -4.54 2.68
CA VAL A 48 -6.58 -4.02 1.49
C VAL A 48 -7.31 -2.78 0.95
N SER A 49 -8.64 -2.80 0.88
CA SER A 49 -9.41 -1.62 0.45
C SER A 49 -9.21 -0.41 1.37
N GLN A 50 -9.09 -0.62 2.69
CA GLN A 50 -8.81 0.45 3.65
C GLN A 50 -7.41 1.04 3.48
N VAL A 51 -6.43 0.24 3.05
CA VAL A 51 -5.09 0.75 2.73
C VAL A 51 -5.11 1.50 1.41
N LEU A 52 -5.73 0.95 0.36
CA LEU A 52 -5.87 1.61 -0.94
C LEU A 52 -6.57 2.97 -0.83
N ALA A 53 -7.58 3.10 0.03
CA ALA A 53 -8.27 4.36 0.28
C ALA A 53 -7.41 5.45 0.95
N LYS A 54 -6.23 5.10 1.48
CA LYS A 54 -5.25 6.06 2.03
C LYS A 54 -4.22 6.51 0.98
N LEU A 55 -4.15 5.85 -0.17
CA LEU A 55 -3.22 6.17 -1.25
C LEU A 55 -3.89 7.14 -2.23
N PRO A 56 -3.12 7.90 -3.04
CA PRO A 56 -3.68 8.69 -4.13
C PRO A 56 -4.38 7.80 -5.15
N ASP A 57 -5.21 8.41 -5.99
CA ASP A 57 -6.09 7.66 -6.88
C ASP A 57 -5.34 7.00 -8.04
N GLU A 58 -6.07 6.18 -8.80
CA GLU A 58 -5.48 5.46 -9.93
C GLU A 58 -4.92 6.40 -11.00
N HIS A 59 -5.51 7.58 -11.18
CA HIS A 59 -5.06 8.54 -12.18
C HIS A 59 -3.70 9.11 -11.80
N ASP A 60 -3.54 9.52 -10.55
CA ASP A 60 -2.28 10.01 -9.98
C ASP A 60 -1.19 8.93 -10.08
N MET A 61 -1.53 7.68 -9.76
CA MET A 61 -0.58 6.57 -9.83
C MET A 61 -0.15 6.22 -11.26
N ARG A 62 -1.06 6.35 -12.22
CA ARG A 62 -0.75 6.14 -13.64
C ARG A 62 0.18 7.22 -14.19
N ALA A 63 0.08 8.46 -13.71
CA ALA A 63 0.91 9.58 -14.15
C ALA A 63 2.40 9.43 -13.78
N ILE A 64 2.75 8.64 -12.77
CA ILE A 64 4.14 8.43 -12.34
C ILE A 64 4.93 7.63 -13.40
N ASP A 65 5.95 8.22 -14.01
CA ASP A 65 6.86 7.50 -14.92
C ASP A 65 7.94 6.75 -14.13
N LEU A 66 7.71 5.45 -13.89
CA LEU A 66 8.63 4.60 -13.12
C LEU A 66 10.05 4.57 -13.70
N ARG A 67 10.20 4.61 -15.03
CA ARG A 67 11.53 4.56 -15.66
C ARG A 67 12.28 5.87 -15.44
N ARG A 68 11.57 6.99 -15.42
CA ARG A 68 12.16 8.29 -15.08
C ARG A 68 12.60 8.32 -13.62
N GLU A 69 11.72 7.91 -12.71
CA GLU A 69 12.00 7.93 -11.26
C GLU A 69 13.22 7.06 -10.89
N LEU A 70 13.31 5.86 -11.45
CA LEU A 70 14.44 4.96 -11.19
C LEU A 70 15.79 5.49 -11.73
N ARG A 71 15.77 6.30 -12.79
CA ARG A 71 16.98 6.94 -13.34
C ARG A 71 17.40 8.18 -12.56
N GLY A 72 16.45 8.90 -11.97
CA GLY A 72 16.72 10.07 -11.13
C GLY A 72 17.15 9.74 -9.70
N SER A 73 17.09 8.46 -9.32
CA SER A 73 17.46 7.96 -7.98
C SER A 73 18.88 7.39 -7.91
N SER A 74 19.74 7.68 -8.90
CA SER A 74 21.16 7.27 -8.96
C SER A 74 22.11 8.34 -8.45
#